data_AF-A0A445AEB5-F1
#
_entry.id   AF-A0A445AEB5-F1
#
_cell.length_a   1.000
_cell.length_b   1.000
_cell.length_c   1.000
_cell.angle_alpha   90.00
_cell.angle_beta   90.00
_cell.angle_gamma   90.00
#
_symmetry.space_group_name_H-M   'P 1'
#
loop_
_entity.id
_entity.type
_entity.pdbx_description
1 polymer ?
#
loop_
_entity_poly.entity_id
_entity_poly.type
_entity_poly.pdbx_seq_one_letter_code
_entity_poly.pdbx_strand_id
1 'polypeptide(L)'
;MIKLEKTSLTNEVEKEEELSKVSGAMAAESSRLCRSRSSAQKRELVCGHGERPVLRILGTRKNPGRRFWGCVYYEIQEECDFFRWADPEAENEDPHVAKMKRKVAALKAKVKDIEWKFKVAAVLGISGWVILFCFWSQIWFNQREGVACVMPLKYG
;
A
#
# COMPACT_ATOMS: atom_id res chain seq x y z
N MET A 1 -0.15 -22.13 -38.38
CA MET A 1 0.78 -22.29 -37.24
C MET A 1 0.55 -21.21 -36.16
N ILE A 2 0.43 -19.92 -36.52
CA ILE A 2 0.31 -18.79 -35.57
C ILE A 2 -0.99 -18.80 -34.70
N LYS A 3 -2.08 -19.41 -35.18
CA LYS A 3 -3.36 -19.47 -34.43
C LYS A 3 -3.32 -20.45 -33.24
N LEU A 4 -2.55 -21.54 -33.37
CA LEU A 4 -2.42 -22.58 -32.33
C LEU A 4 -1.51 -22.11 -31.18
N GLU A 5 -0.50 -21.29 -31.49
CA GLU A 5 0.43 -20.72 -30.51
C GLU A 5 -0.27 -19.69 -29.61
N LYS A 6 -1.15 -18.87 -30.18
CA LYS A 6 -1.95 -17.90 -29.41
C LYS A 6 -2.94 -18.58 -28.47
N THR A 7 -3.53 -19.71 -28.86
CA THR A 7 -4.43 -20.48 -27.98
C THR A 7 -3.69 -21.19 -26.84
N SER A 8 -2.44 -21.61 -27.06
CA SER A 8 -1.60 -22.22 -26.02
C SER A 8 -1.26 -21.22 -24.92
N LEU A 9 -0.84 -20.01 -25.33
CA LEU A 9 -0.47 -18.93 -24.41
C LEU A 9 -1.65 -18.40 -23.59
N THR A 10 -2.86 -18.34 -24.16
CA THR A 10 -4.05 -17.93 -23.40
C THR A 10 -4.46 -18.94 -22.34
N ASN A 11 -4.32 -20.24 -22.63
CA ASN A 11 -4.67 -21.31 -21.70
C ASN A 11 -3.71 -21.40 -20.50
N GLU A 12 -2.42 -21.07 -20.69
CA GLU A 12 -1.44 -21.03 -19.61
C GLU A 12 -1.65 -19.82 -18.68
N VAL A 13 -1.99 -18.65 -19.23
CA VAL A 13 -2.29 -17.45 -18.43
C VAL A 13 -3.55 -17.65 -17.58
N GLU A 14 -4.59 -18.28 -18.14
CA GLU A 14 -5.82 -18.57 -17.40
C GLU A 14 -5.58 -19.57 -16.25
N LYS A 15 -4.69 -20.54 -16.45
CA LYS A 15 -4.30 -21.52 -15.43
C LYS A 15 -3.51 -20.89 -14.27
N GLU A 16 -2.61 -19.96 -14.56
CA GLU A 16 -1.88 -19.19 -13.54
C GLU A 16 -2.80 -18.25 -12.75
N GLU A 17 -3.79 -17.64 -13.41
CA GLU A 17 -4.78 -16.78 -12.77
C GLU A 17 -5.68 -17.58 -11.81
N GLU A 18 -6.16 -18.75 -12.23
CA GLU A 18 -6.94 -19.65 -11.38
C GLU A 18 -6.12 -20.19 -10.19
N LEU A 19 -4.83 -20.54 -10.40
CA LEU A 19 -3.93 -20.96 -9.32
C LEU A 19 -3.72 -19.84 -8.29
N SER A 20 -3.60 -18.59 -8.75
CA SER A 20 -3.48 -17.42 -7.89
C SER A 20 -4.77 -17.15 -7.08
N LYS A 21 -5.95 -17.36 -7.69
CA LYS A 21 -7.26 -17.21 -7.04
C LYS A 21 -7.49 -18.27 -5.97
N VAL A 22 -7.15 -19.54 -6.26
CA VAL A 22 -7.28 -20.65 -5.29
C VAL A 22 -6.32 -20.46 -4.11
N SER A 23 -5.08 -20.05 -4.36
CA SER A 23 -4.10 -19.73 -3.31
C SER A 23 -4.56 -18.56 -2.43
N GLY A 24 -5.11 -17.51 -3.04
CA GLY A 24 -5.67 -16.35 -2.32
C GLY A 24 -6.91 -16.69 -1.50
N ALA A 25 -7.80 -17.55 -2.01
CA ALA A 25 -8.99 -18.00 -1.30
C ALA A 25 -8.63 -18.86 -0.07
N MET A 26 -7.69 -19.80 -0.20
CA MET A 26 -7.22 -20.65 0.90
C MET A 26 -6.55 -19.82 2.02
N ALA A 27 -5.78 -18.79 1.67
CA ALA A 27 -5.17 -17.87 2.65
C ALA A 27 -6.22 -16.99 3.37
N ALA A 28 -7.27 -16.56 2.65
CA ALA A 28 -8.39 -15.80 3.22
C ALA A 28 -9.29 -16.66 4.13
N GLU A 29 -9.46 -17.94 3.83
CA GLU A 29 -10.17 -18.92 4.67
C GLU A 29 -9.40 -19.16 5.98
N SER A 30 -8.10 -19.45 5.87
CA SER A 30 -7.20 -19.72 7.00
C SER A 30 -7.10 -18.52 7.95
N SER A 31 -6.95 -17.31 7.41
CA SER A 31 -6.91 -16.08 8.21
C SER A 31 -8.24 -15.77 8.91
N ARG A 32 -9.40 -16.09 8.30
CA ARG A 32 -10.72 -15.94 8.92
C ARG A 32 -10.95 -16.95 10.05
N LEU A 33 -10.53 -18.21 9.88
CA LEU A 33 -10.57 -19.25 10.93
C LEU A 33 -9.65 -18.93 12.11
N CYS A 34 -8.48 -18.35 11.87
CA CYS A 34 -7.59 -17.88 12.94
C CYS A 34 -8.16 -16.69 13.71
N ARG A 35 -8.82 -15.75 13.02
CA ARG A 35 -9.38 -14.53 13.61
C ARG A 35 -10.68 -14.79 14.40
N SER A 36 -11.47 -15.78 14.01
CA SER A 36 -12.65 -16.22 14.79
C SER A 36 -12.25 -16.95 16.08
N ARG A 37 -11.20 -17.77 16.05
CA ARG A 37 -10.65 -18.41 17.26
C ARG A 37 -10.07 -17.42 18.27
N SER A 38 -9.35 -16.39 17.83
CA SER A 38 -8.75 -15.40 18.76
C SER A 38 -9.79 -14.52 19.44
N SER A 39 -10.82 -14.09 18.70
CA SER A 39 -11.89 -13.23 19.23
C SER A 39 -12.86 -13.97 20.16
N ALA A 40 -13.15 -15.26 19.91
CA ALA A 40 -13.91 -16.11 20.82
C ALA A 40 -13.14 -16.43 22.11
N GLN A 41 -11.81 -16.64 22.02
CA GLN A 41 -10.97 -16.95 23.18
C GLN A 41 -10.74 -15.77 24.12
N LYS A 42 -10.96 -14.53 23.70
CA LYS A 42 -10.88 -13.35 24.58
C LYS A 42 -12.06 -13.29 25.57
N ARG A 43 -13.18 -13.94 25.25
CA ARG A 43 -14.31 -14.05 26.16
C ARG A 43 -14.17 -15.34 26.94
N GLU A 44 -13.76 -15.19 28.19
CA GLU A 44 -13.76 -16.25 29.21
C GLU A 44 -12.64 -17.29 29.08
N LEU A 45 -11.38 -16.81 29.10
CA LEU A 45 -10.27 -17.67 29.53
C LEU A 45 -10.52 -18.04 30.98
N VAL A 46 -10.65 -19.33 31.25
CA VAL A 46 -10.84 -19.91 32.58
C VAL A 46 -9.88 -21.08 32.69
N CYS A 47 -9.17 -21.18 33.81
CA CYS A 47 -8.27 -22.31 34.07
C CYS A 47 -9.06 -23.56 34.51
N GLY A 48 -8.39 -24.70 34.67
CA GLY A 48 -9.02 -25.94 35.13
C GLY A 48 -9.77 -25.84 36.47
N HIS A 49 -9.45 -24.81 37.27
CA HIS A 49 -10.10 -24.51 38.54
C HIS A 49 -11.35 -23.62 38.45
N GLY A 50 -11.79 -23.23 37.25
CA GLY A 50 -12.93 -22.31 37.12
C GLY A 50 -12.56 -20.83 37.35
N GLU A 51 -11.29 -20.55 37.68
CA GLU A 51 -10.79 -19.20 37.95
C GLU A 51 -10.27 -18.49 36.68
N ARG A 52 -10.38 -17.16 36.66
CA ARG A 52 -9.79 -16.34 35.58
C ARG A 52 -8.27 -16.36 35.69
N PRO A 53 -7.53 -16.78 34.64
CA PRO A 53 -6.08 -16.82 34.65
C PRO A 53 -5.50 -15.40 34.69
N VAL A 54 -4.35 -15.26 35.33
CA VAL A 54 -3.66 -13.98 35.54
C VAL A 54 -2.50 -13.82 34.56
N LEU A 55 -2.23 -12.57 34.17
CA LEU A 55 -1.12 -12.24 33.29
C LEU A 55 0.20 -12.26 34.08
N ARG A 56 1.12 -13.14 33.70
CA ARG A 56 2.44 -13.32 34.30
C ARG A 56 3.52 -13.00 33.27
N ILE A 57 4.71 -12.63 33.74
CA ILE A 57 5.87 -12.34 32.90
C ILE A 57 6.89 -13.45 33.13
N LEU A 58 7.31 -14.12 32.06
CA LEU A 58 8.39 -15.09 32.14
C LEU A 58 9.73 -14.33 32.20
N GLY A 59 10.41 -14.41 33.34
CA GLY A 59 11.72 -13.79 33.57
C GLY A 59 12.91 -14.71 33.29
N THR A 60 12.76 -15.70 32.42
CA THR A 60 13.85 -16.67 32.15
C THR A 60 14.89 -16.08 31.18
N ARG A 61 16.18 -16.41 31.36
CA ARG A 61 17.29 -15.95 30.50
C ARG A 61 17.06 -16.23 29.01
N LYS A 62 16.25 -17.24 28.67
CA LYS A 62 15.93 -17.65 27.29
C LYS A 62 14.73 -16.90 26.68
N ASN A 63 13.86 -16.27 27.48
CA ASN A 63 12.69 -15.51 27.01
C ASN A 63 12.41 -14.33 27.96
N PRO A 64 13.29 -13.31 28.00
CA PRO A 64 13.08 -12.16 28.88
C PRO A 64 11.85 -11.36 28.44
N GLY A 65 10.90 -11.16 29.34
CA GLY A 65 9.80 -10.21 29.16
C GLY A 65 8.60 -10.72 28.35
N ARG A 66 8.58 -11.99 27.92
CA ARG A 66 7.38 -12.57 27.30
C ARG A 66 6.28 -12.77 28.35
N ARG A 67 5.06 -12.37 28.01
CA ARG A 67 3.89 -12.47 28.88
C ARG A 67 3.10 -13.73 28.58
N PHE A 68 2.53 -14.35 29.60
CA PHE A 68 1.66 -15.51 29.47
C PHE A 68 0.50 -15.44 30.47
N TRP A 69 -0.61 -16.08 30.13
CA TRP A 69 -1.75 -16.31 31.02
C TRP A 69 -1.52 -17.62 31.76
N GLY A 70 -1.48 -17.57 33.10
CA GLY A 70 -1.32 -18.73 33.97
C GLY A 70 -2.40 -18.80 35.05
N CYS A 71 -2.62 -19.99 35.61
CA CYS A 71 -3.51 -20.14 36.78
C CYS A 71 -3.04 -19.29 37.96
N VAL A 72 -3.98 -18.83 38.81
CA VAL A 72 -3.65 -18.11 40.06
C VAL A 72 -2.78 -19.00 40.97
N TYR A 73 -3.06 -20.30 41.00
CA TYR A 73 -2.38 -21.30 41.82
C TYR A 73 -1.12 -21.92 41.16
N TYR A 74 -0.64 -21.35 40.05
CA TYR A 74 0.51 -21.87 39.28
C TYR A 74 1.79 -22.08 40.11
N GLU A 75 2.02 -21.26 41.14
CA GLU A 75 3.22 -21.36 42.00
C GLU A 75 3.11 -22.46 43.08
N ILE A 76 1.90 -22.94 43.36
CA ILE A 76 1.62 -23.86 44.47
C ILE A 76 1.62 -25.33 43.96
N GLN A 77 1.88 -25.56 42.67
CA GLN A 77 1.90 -26.89 42.03
C GLN A 77 0.61 -27.72 42.25
N GLU A 78 -0.53 -27.06 42.45
CA GLU A 78 -1.82 -27.74 42.35
C GLU A 78 -2.14 -27.94 40.87
N GLU A 79 -1.86 -29.15 40.36
CA GLU A 79 -2.36 -29.91 39.18
C GLU A 79 -2.98 -29.17 37.95
N CYS A 80 -2.76 -27.87 37.81
CA CYS A 80 -3.35 -27.01 36.80
C CYS A 80 -2.26 -26.38 35.97
N ASP A 81 -1.87 -27.12 34.94
CA ASP A 81 -0.89 -26.72 33.93
C ASP A 81 -1.48 -25.75 32.89
N PHE A 82 -2.43 -24.90 33.30
CA PHE A 82 -2.99 -23.91 32.38
C PHE A 82 -1.91 -22.89 32.02
N PHE A 83 -1.42 -22.99 30.80
CA PHE A 83 -0.44 -22.10 30.22
C PHE A 83 -0.86 -21.67 28.83
N ARG A 84 -0.85 -20.35 28.58
CA ARG A 84 -1.10 -19.79 27.26
C ARG A 84 -0.28 -18.54 27.04
N TRP A 85 0.39 -18.43 25.90
CA TRP A 85 1.09 -17.20 25.54
C TRP A 85 0.11 -16.03 25.44
N ALA A 86 0.44 -14.95 26.14
CA ALA A 86 -0.14 -13.65 25.83
C ALA A 86 0.72 -13.12 24.69
N ASP A 87 0.50 -13.68 23.49
CA ASP A 87 1.09 -13.10 22.29
C ASP A 87 0.77 -11.61 22.33
N PRO A 88 1.74 -10.73 22.02
CA PRO A 88 1.40 -9.37 21.66
C PRO A 88 0.57 -9.53 20.42
N GLU A 89 -0.76 -9.58 20.59
CA GLU A 89 -1.76 -9.60 19.54
C GLU A 89 -1.17 -8.77 18.41
N ALA A 90 -0.80 -9.44 17.32
CA ALA A 90 -0.26 -8.80 16.14
C ALA A 90 -1.13 -7.58 15.94
N GLU A 91 -0.52 -6.42 16.22
CA GLU A 91 -1.16 -5.15 16.53
C GLU A 91 -2.51 -5.10 15.85
N ASN A 92 -3.58 -5.37 16.62
CA ASN A 92 -4.94 -5.37 16.11
C ASN A 92 -5.14 -3.92 15.70
N GLU A 93 -4.83 -3.59 14.45
CA GLU A 93 -4.78 -2.22 13.96
C GLU A 93 -6.12 -1.63 14.33
N ASP A 94 -6.10 -0.73 15.32
CA ASP A 94 -7.32 -0.22 15.89
C ASP A 94 -8.18 0.28 14.73
N PRO A 95 -9.48 -0.09 14.66
CA PRO A 95 -10.33 0.31 13.54
C PRO A 95 -10.27 1.82 13.23
N HIS A 96 -9.95 2.64 14.23
CA HIS A 96 -9.65 4.06 14.10
C HIS A 96 -8.33 4.32 13.37
N VAL A 97 -7.24 3.64 13.73
CA VAL A 97 -5.92 3.74 13.06
C VAL A 97 -6.03 3.32 11.59
N ALA A 98 -6.70 2.20 11.30
CA ALA A 98 -6.94 1.76 9.93
C ALA A 98 -7.76 2.79 9.12
N LYS A 99 -8.78 3.40 9.75
CA LYS A 99 -9.58 4.49 9.15
C LYS A 99 -8.72 5.73 8.87
N MET A 100 -7.84 6.11 9.79
CA MET A 100 -6.94 7.24 9.59
C MET A 100 -5.93 6.97 8.46
N LYS A 101 -5.34 5.77 8.40
CA LYS A 101 -4.44 5.38 7.31
C LYS A 101 -5.13 5.48 5.93
N ARG A 102 -6.38 5.05 5.81
CA ARG A 102 -7.18 5.21 4.58
C ARG A 102 -7.39 6.67 4.19
N LYS A 103 -7.70 7.54 5.17
CA LYS A 103 -7.85 8.98 4.92
C LYS A 103 -6.54 9.60 4.44
N VAL A 104 -5.41 9.26 5.07
CA VAL A 104 -4.08 9.72 4.66
C VAL A 104 -3.76 9.26 3.24
N ALA A 105 -4.04 8.00 2.90
CA ALA A 105 -3.84 7.48 1.55
C ALA A 105 -4.70 8.23 0.52
N ALA A 106 -5.98 8.47 0.83
CA ALA A 106 -6.89 9.21 -0.06
C ALA A 106 -6.45 10.67 -0.27
N LEU A 107 -6.03 11.36 0.81
CA LEU A 107 -5.50 12.71 0.73
C LEU A 107 -4.20 12.75 -0.09
N LYS A 108 -3.29 11.79 0.13
CA LYS A 108 -2.04 11.68 -0.61
C LYS A 108 -2.27 11.44 -2.11
N ALA A 109 -3.27 10.64 -2.46
CA ALA A 109 -3.67 10.44 -3.86
C ALA A 109 -4.17 11.74 -4.50
N LYS A 110 -5.00 12.51 -3.78
CA LYS A 110 -5.49 13.83 -4.27
C LYS A 110 -4.37 14.84 -4.45
N VAL A 111 -3.40 14.89 -3.53
CA VAL A 111 -2.23 15.78 -3.65
C VAL A 111 -1.42 15.44 -4.90
N LYS A 112 -1.16 14.15 -5.15
CA LYS A 112 -0.45 13.71 -6.36
C LYS A 112 -1.22 14.01 -7.64
N ASP A 113 -2.54 13.90 -7.63
CA ASP A 113 -3.39 14.25 -8.78
C ASP A 113 -3.31 15.76 -9.09
N ILE A 114 -3.40 16.61 -8.07
CA ILE A 114 -3.22 18.06 -8.23
C ILE A 114 -1.80 18.38 -8.71
N GLU A 115 -0.78 17.75 -8.14
CA GLU A 115 0.62 17.93 -8.54
C GLU A 115 0.85 17.55 -10.01
N TRP A 116 0.30 16.41 -10.44
CA TRP A 116 0.36 15.96 -11.83
C TRP A 116 -0.34 16.95 -12.77
N LYS A 117 -1.55 17.42 -12.40
CA LYS A 117 -2.28 18.42 -13.18
C LYS A 117 -1.50 19.72 -13.32
N PHE A 118 -0.87 20.19 -12.24
CA PHE A 118 -0.02 21.38 -12.27
C PHE A 118 1.19 21.19 -13.18
N LYS A 119 1.86 20.03 -13.10
CA LYS A 119 2.98 19.66 -14.00
C LYS A 119 2.55 19.67 -15.47
N VAL A 120 1.39 19.07 -15.80
CA VAL A 120 0.86 19.06 -17.17
C VAL A 120 0.54 20.49 -17.64
N ALA A 121 -0.14 21.29 -16.83
CA ALA A 121 -0.46 22.68 -17.17
C ALA A 121 0.80 23.53 -17.40
N ALA A 122 1.83 23.35 -16.57
CA ALA A 122 3.11 24.04 -16.73
C ALA A 122 3.81 23.68 -18.04
N VAL A 123 3.86 22.39 -18.40
CA VAL A 123 4.47 21.92 -19.66
C VAL A 123 3.73 22.50 -20.87
N LEU A 124 2.39 22.47 -20.86
CA LEU A 124 1.58 23.04 -21.93
C LEU A 124 1.79 24.55 -22.06
N GLY A 125 1.81 25.27 -20.92
CA GLY A 125 2.07 26.71 -20.89
C GLY A 125 3.45 27.07 -21.44
N ILE A 126 4.50 26.36 -21.01
CA ILE A 126 5.88 26.59 -21.49
C ILE A 126 5.97 26.29 -23.00
N SER A 127 5.39 25.18 -23.46
CA SER A 127 5.42 24.82 -24.87
C SER A 127 4.73 25.87 -25.76
N GLY A 128 3.58 26.38 -25.35
CA GLY A 128 2.87 27.45 -26.05
C GLY A 128 3.67 28.75 -26.08
N TRP A 129 4.28 29.13 -24.95
CA TRP A 129 5.08 30.35 -24.86
C TRP A 129 6.33 30.30 -25.73
N VAL A 130 7.03 29.15 -25.79
CA VAL A 130 8.20 28.96 -26.66
C VAL A 130 7.81 29.07 -28.13
N ILE A 131 6.70 28.45 -28.55
CA ILE A 131 6.23 28.53 -29.95
C ILE A 131 5.91 29.97 -30.32
N LEU A 132 5.19 30.70 -29.45
CA LEU A 132 4.92 32.12 -29.67
C LEU A 132 6.22 32.91 -29.75
N PHE A 133 7.13 32.75 -28.80
CA PHE A 133 8.42 33.45 -28.80
C PHE A 133 9.24 33.17 -30.08
N CYS A 134 9.27 31.92 -30.54
CA CYS A 134 9.91 31.55 -31.80
C CYS A 134 9.23 32.22 -32.99
N PHE A 135 7.89 32.22 -33.06
CA PHE A 135 7.14 32.90 -34.12
C PHE A 135 7.42 34.41 -34.15
N TRP A 136 7.43 35.05 -32.99
CA TRP A 136 7.73 36.48 -32.87
C TRP A 136 9.16 36.78 -33.28
N SER A 137 10.11 35.92 -32.91
CA SER A 137 11.52 36.05 -33.32
C SER A 137 11.69 35.90 -34.83
N GLN A 138 10.97 34.97 -35.46
CA GLN A 138 10.95 34.79 -36.92
C GLN A 138 10.37 36.02 -37.63
N ILE A 139 9.26 36.57 -37.15
CA ILE A 139 8.65 37.78 -37.72
C ILE A 139 9.59 38.98 -37.58
N TRP A 140 10.21 39.15 -36.41
CA TRP A 140 11.16 40.22 -36.15
C TRP A 140 12.40 40.12 -37.05
N PHE A 141 12.92 38.90 -37.25
CA PHE A 141 14.05 38.64 -38.14
C PHE A 141 13.69 38.89 -39.61
N ASN A 142 12.53 38.40 -40.07
CA ASN A 142 12.02 38.64 -41.43
C ASN A 142 11.82 40.14 -41.73
N GLN A 143 11.29 40.91 -40.77
CA GLN A 143 11.18 42.38 -40.90
C GLN A 143 12.55 43.05 -41.01
N ARG A 144 13.58 42.51 -40.35
CA ARG A 144 14.94 43.06 -40.38
C ARG A 144 15.67 42.79 -41.71
N GLU A 145 15.43 41.64 -42.34
CA GLU A 145 15.99 41.33 -43.67
C GLU A 145 15.24 42.04 -44.80
N GLY A 146 13.91 42.22 -44.69
CA GLY A 146 13.10 42.94 -45.68
C GLY A 146 13.44 44.43 -45.82
N VAL A 147 13.98 45.07 -44.78
CA VAL A 147 14.44 46.47 -44.81
C VAL A 147 15.80 46.63 -45.52
N ALA A 148 16.59 45.55 -45.66
CA ALA A 148 17.89 45.61 -46.33
C ALA A 148 17.82 45.67 -47.86
N CYS A 149 16.63 45.50 -48.47
CA CYS A 149 16.48 45.43 -49.93
C CYS A 149 16.07 46.76 -50.60
N VAL A 150 15.87 47.86 -49.85
CA VAL A 150 15.54 49.18 -50.43
C VAL A 150 16.82 50.03 -50.52
N MET A 151 17.74 49.66 -51.41
CA MET A 151 18.78 50.58 -51.89
C MET A 151 18.33 51.17 -53.24
N PRO A 152 18.29 52.51 -53.40
CA PRO A 152 17.90 53.10 -54.66
C PRO A 152 19.03 52.85 -55.68
N LEU A 153 18.71 52.13 -56.74
CA LEU A 153 19.50 52.10 -57.97
C LEU A 153 19.63 53.55 -58.47
N LYS A 154 20.80 54.14 -58.26
CA LYS A 154 21.21 55.38 -58.92
C LYS A 154 21.33 55.08 -60.41
N TYR A 155 20.38 55.58 -61.19
CA TYR A 155 20.48 55.68 -62.64
C TYR A 155 21.53 56.75 -62.98
N GLY A 156 22.52 56.35 -63.78
CA GLY A 156 23.44 57.22 -64.50
C GLY A 156 23.06 57.27 -65.97
#